data_AF-A0A1B1U518-F1
#
_entry.id   AF-A0A1B1U518-F1
#
_cell.length_a   1.000
_cell.length_b   1.000
_cell.length_c   1.000
_cell.angle_alpha   90.00
_cell.angle_beta   90.00
_cell.angle_gamma   90.00
#
_symmetry.space_group_name_H-M   'P 1'
#
loop_
_entity.id
_entity.type
_entity.pdbx_description
1 polymer ?
#
loop_
_entity_poly.entity_id
_entity_poly.type
_entity_poly.pdbx_seq_one_letter_code
_entity_poly.pdbx_strand_id
1 'polypeptide(L)'
;MLKKIKKILHWRDQKQQVEVDLSSALYEQLKYFRLPLVLIQIFLLIGTLGYLWLEDYNLMDAFFQAAYTFTNTGFGSLKEEEFTPLSIIFTTIIMFSGAGVIAFSVATVVSIINDGRLIRLIREKKMVQKIVRLRNHYVVCYHNEYTIELARQFREAQIPFVVVDNQPNFEEEAKKHKYPYYIVGDPHTDTAILKTHLASAKGIVSFSKIPADNIALIVSVRLFEKELGRKAYYVIASADSQEDIDRLKKLGANSVVSATKLMAQRVSAMAIRPDMENLLEQFAYKKDTQLDLEEVVVPKYSWLVLKKLKDAHFRAVTQVSIVGITQKDGKYITMPTGETIVPSESKLLMIGTSEGIRETKRLILRREKPDEIKKQDK
;
A
#
# COMPACT_ATOMS: atom_id res chain seq x y z
N MET A 1 -15.90 -33.86 -13.34
CA MET A 1 -16.55 -33.06 -12.28
C MET A 1 -15.66 -31.98 -11.66
N LEU A 2 -14.37 -32.23 -11.41
CA LEU A 2 -13.42 -31.26 -10.81
C LEU A 2 -13.31 -29.90 -11.53
N LYS A 3 -13.42 -29.85 -12.87
CA LYS A 3 -13.41 -28.58 -13.63
C LYS A 3 -14.66 -27.71 -13.43
N LYS A 4 -15.83 -28.31 -13.12
CA LYS A 4 -17.07 -27.56 -12.85
C LYS A 4 -17.07 -26.98 -11.43
N ILE A 5 -16.43 -27.65 -10.47
CA ILE A 5 -16.29 -27.17 -9.08
C ILE A 5 -15.34 -25.96 -9.01
N LYS A 6 -14.23 -25.95 -9.77
CA LYS A 6 -13.34 -24.78 -9.91
C LYS A 6 -14.00 -23.53 -10.50
N LYS A 7 -15.17 -23.65 -11.15
CA LYS A 7 -15.90 -22.52 -11.74
C LYS A 7 -16.95 -21.94 -10.78
N ILE A 8 -17.37 -22.72 -9.77
CA ILE A 8 -18.37 -22.37 -8.76
C ILE A 8 -17.70 -21.78 -7.52
N LEU A 9 -16.56 -22.33 -7.09
CA LEU A 9 -15.65 -21.59 -6.23
C LEU A 9 -14.92 -20.58 -7.11
N HIS A 10 -14.93 -19.29 -6.78
CA HIS A 10 -14.06 -18.27 -7.38
C HIS A 10 -12.57 -18.50 -7.05
N TRP A 11 -12.07 -19.71 -7.31
CA TRP A 11 -10.67 -20.05 -7.21
C TRP A 11 -9.98 -19.57 -8.48
N ARG A 12 -9.78 -18.26 -8.51
CA ARG A 12 -8.98 -17.54 -9.47
C ARG A 12 -7.52 -17.92 -9.23
N ASP A 13 -7.14 -19.11 -9.70
CA ASP A 13 -5.76 -19.47 -10.07
C ASP A 13 -5.34 -18.59 -11.26
N GLN A 14 -5.33 -17.27 -11.09
CA GLN A 14 -4.44 -16.45 -11.89
C GLN A 14 -3.12 -16.51 -11.15
N LYS A 15 -2.16 -17.23 -11.76
CA LYS A 15 -0.75 -16.85 -11.69
C LYS A 15 -0.67 -15.35 -12.00
N GLN A 16 -0.85 -14.50 -10.99
CA GLN A 16 -0.49 -13.09 -11.00
C GLN A 16 1.02 -13.04 -10.80
N GLN A 17 1.77 -13.64 -11.72
CA GLN A 17 3.20 -13.42 -11.82
C GLN A 17 3.40 -12.34 -12.89
N VAL A 18 3.07 -11.11 -12.51
CA VAL A 18 3.86 -9.99 -13.00
C VAL A 18 4.78 -9.63 -11.83
N GLU A 19 5.63 -10.60 -11.47
CA GLU A 19 6.64 -10.42 -10.44
C GLU A 19 7.76 -9.60 -11.05
N VAL A 20 8.04 -8.43 -10.46
CA VAL A 20 9.25 -7.70 -10.77
C VAL A 20 10.43 -8.62 -10.49
N ASP A 21 11.20 -8.93 -11.54
CA ASP A 21 12.36 -9.81 -11.40
C ASP A 21 13.53 -9.06 -10.76
N LEU A 22 13.46 -8.93 -9.44
CA LEU A 22 14.56 -8.44 -8.60
C LEU A 22 15.77 -9.40 -8.61
N SER A 23 15.65 -10.61 -9.18
CA SER A 23 16.78 -11.54 -9.29
C SER A 23 17.82 -11.08 -10.31
N SER A 24 17.40 -10.41 -11.39
CA SER A 24 18.29 -9.80 -12.38
C SER A 24 19.22 -8.75 -11.76
N ALA A 25 18.67 -7.80 -11.00
CA ALA A 25 19.43 -6.77 -10.30
C ALA A 25 20.36 -7.35 -9.22
N LEU A 26 19.94 -8.42 -8.54
CA LEU A 26 20.80 -9.15 -7.61
C LEU A 26 21.95 -9.86 -8.35
N TYR A 27 21.68 -10.43 -9.52
CA TYR A 27 22.68 -11.10 -10.35
C TYR A 27 23.75 -10.12 -10.86
N GLU A 28 23.37 -8.89 -11.20
CA GLU A 28 24.34 -7.83 -11.54
C GLU A 28 25.30 -7.54 -10.38
N GLN A 29 24.81 -7.50 -9.14
CA GLN A 29 25.67 -7.33 -7.97
C GLN A 29 26.55 -8.56 -7.72
N LEU A 30 26.05 -9.76 -8.01
CA LEU A 30 26.83 -11.00 -7.89
C LEU A 30 27.92 -11.12 -8.97
N LYS A 31 27.76 -10.45 -10.12
CA LYS A 31 28.75 -10.46 -11.21
C LYS A 31 30.12 -9.96 -10.76
N TYR A 32 30.18 -9.03 -9.79
CA TYR A 32 31.45 -8.53 -9.25
C TYR A 32 32.25 -9.61 -8.50
N PHE A 33 31.58 -10.61 -7.92
CA PHE A 33 32.26 -11.74 -7.27
C PHE A 33 32.79 -12.77 -8.28
N ARG A 34 32.35 -12.73 -9.53
CA ARG A 34 32.74 -13.71 -10.55
C ARG A 34 34.24 -13.67 -10.85
N LEU A 35 34.80 -12.47 -11.04
CA LEU A 35 36.20 -12.33 -11.42
C LEU A 35 37.17 -12.81 -10.32
N PRO A 36 37.03 -12.40 -9.04
CA PRO A 36 37.80 -12.98 -7.94
C PRO A 36 37.72 -14.52 -7.89
N LEU A 37 36.51 -15.07 -8.00
CA LEU A 37 36.28 -16.51 -7.88
C LEU A 37 36.89 -17.30 -9.05
N VAL A 38 36.80 -16.76 -10.27
CA VAL A 38 37.45 -17.33 -11.46
C VAL A 38 38.97 -17.28 -11.33
N LEU A 39 39.55 -16.18 -10.85
CA LEU A 39 41.00 -16.07 -10.64
C LEU A 39 41.49 -17.11 -9.62
N ILE A 40 40.82 -17.23 -8.48
CA ILE A 40 41.16 -18.25 -7.47
C ILE A 40 41.16 -19.64 -8.11
N GLN A 41 40.13 -19.98 -8.89
CA GLN A 41 40.03 -21.31 -9.51
C GLN A 41 41.11 -21.55 -10.58
N ILE A 42 41.45 -20.54 -11.38
CA ILE A 42 42.52 -20.63 -12.38
C ILE A 42 43.87 -20.84 -11.70
N PHE A 43 44.21 -20.04 -10.68
CA PHE A 43 45.50 -20.14 -10.01
C PHE A 43 45.64 -21.43 -9.21
N LEU A 44 44.57 -21.92 -8.56
CA LEU A 44 44.58 -23.23 -7.92
C LEU A 44 44.79 -24.36 -8.93
N LEU A 45 44.17 -24.26 -10.12
CA LEU A 45 44.33 -25.25 -11.17
C LEU A 45 45.75 -25.23 -11.75
N ILE A 46 46.31 -24.04 -12.02
CA ILE A 46 47.71 -23.87 -12.46
C ILE A 46 48.66 -24.40 -11.40
N GLY A 47 48.43 -24.07 -10.12
CA GLY A 47 49.20 -24.58 -8.99
C GLY A 47 49.20 -26.11 -8.94
N THR A 48 48.01 -26.71 -8.99
CA THR A 48 47.83 -28.16 -8.92
C THR A 48 48.51 -28.88 -10.09
N LEU A 49 48.31 -28.39 -11.32
CA LEU A 49 48.97 -28.96 -12.51
C LEU A 49 50.48 -28.76 -12.50
N GLY A 50 50.94 -27.61 -12.00
CA GLY A 50 52.37 -27.32 -11.88
C GLY A 50 53.06 -28.28 -10.91
N TYR A 51 52.49 -28.51 -9.72
CA TYR A 51 53.04 -29.47 -8.77
C TYR A 51 52.95 -30.92 -9.26
N LEU A 52 51.91 -31.30 -10.01
CA LEU A 52 51.84 -32.62 -10.64
C LEU A 52 52.93 -32.87 -11.69
N TRP A 53 53.45 -31.81 -12.31
CA TRP A 53 54.44 -31.91 -13.39
C TRP A 53 55.87 -31.73 -12.89
N LEU A 54 56.06 -30.90 -11.86
CA LEU A 54 57.37 -30.57 -11.29
C LEU A 54 57.78 -31.52 -10.16
N GLU A 55 56.82 -32.11 -9.46
CA GLU A 55 57.05 -32.95 -8.28
C GLU A 55 56.34 -34.30 -8.43
N ASP A 56 56.88 -35.36 -7.79
CA ASP A 56 56.27 -36.70 -7.75
C ASP A 56 55.13 -36.76 -6.72
N TYR A 57 54.09 -35.95 -6.98
CA TYR A 57 52.87 -35.85 -6.19
C TYR A 57 51.72 -36.60 -6.83
N ASN A 58 50.85 -37.16 -5.99
CA ASN A 58 49.52 -37.54 -6.46
C ASN A 58 48.63 -36.29 -6.59
N LEU A 59 47.48 -36.42 -7.27
CA LEU A 59 46.56 -35.29 -7.51
C LEU A 59 46.09 -34.60 -6.22
N MET A 60 45.89 -35.35 -5.15
CA MET A 60 45.42 -34.80 -3.88
C MET A 60 46.52 -34.00 -3.19
N ASP A 61 47.75 -34.52 -3.19
CA ASP A 61 48.93 -33.87 -2.62
C ASP A 61 49.25 -32.57 -3.37
N ALA A 62 49.19 -32.60 -4.70
CA ALA A 62 49.39 -31.41 -5.53
C ALA A 62 48.31 -30.35 -5.35
N PHE A 63 47.04 -30.76 -5.22
CA PHE A 63 45.94 -29.84 -4.93
C PHE A 63 46.09 -29.22 -3.53
N PHE A 64 46.42 -30.05 -2.54
CA PHE A 64 46.63 -29.61 -1.17
C PHE A 64 47.80 -28.62 -1.10
N GLN A 65 48.93 -28.95 -1.74
CA GLN A 65 50.10 -28.08 -1.88
C GLN A 65 49.74 -26.73 -2.49
N ALA A 66 49.08 -26.76 -3.66
CA ALA A 66 48.64 -25.55 -4.34
C ALA A 66 47.70 -24.71 -3.47
N ALA A 67 46.75 -25.34 -2.78
CA ALA A 67 45.79 -24.66 -1.94
C ALA A 67 46.46 -23.91 -0.78
N TYR A 68 47.27 -24.59 0.04
CA TYR A 68 47.85 -23.95 1.22
C TYR A 68 48.94 -22.91 0.86
N THR A 69 49.65 -23.11 -0.26
CA THR A 69 50.61 -22.14 -0.79
C THR A 69 49.88 -20.91 -1.32
N PHE A 70 48.82 -21.10 -2.11
CA PHE A 70 48.02 -20.00 -2.64
C PHE A 70 47.32 -19.20 -1.53
N THR A 71 46.85 -19.86 -0.47
CA THR A 71 46.24 -19.19 0.69
C THR A 71 47.26 -18.59 1.66
N ASN A 72 48.57 -18.74 1.40
CA ASN A 72 49.66 -18.30 2.27
C ASN A 72 49.52 -18.78 3.73
N THR A 73 49.00 -19.99 3.93
CA THR A 73 48.81 -20.54 5.27
C THR A 73 50.13 -21.08 5.86
N GLY A 74 50.98 -21.64 5.01
CA GLY A 74 52.40 -21.89 5.33
C GLY A 74 52.66 -22.92 6.44
N PHE A 75 52.05 -24.10 6.39
CA PHE A 75 52.33 -25.19 7.35
C PHE A 75 53.62 -26.00 7.07
N GLY A 76 54.39 -25.60 6.05
CA GLY A 76 55.52 -26.37 5.49
C GLY A 76 55.15 -27.04 4.18
N SER A 77 56.14 -27.26 3.29
CA SER A 77 55.92 -27.95 2.01
C SER A 77 55.85 -29.45 2.17
N LEU A 78 54.95 -30.08 1.43
CA LEU A 78 55.08 -31.51 1.21
C LEU A 78 56.47 -31.75 0.59
N LYS A 79 57.18 -32.79 1.04
CA LYS A 79 58.49 -33.21 0.53
C LYS A 79 59.45 -32.06 0.17
N GLU A 80 59.54 -31.03 1.01
CA GLU A 80 60.31 -29.81 0.72
C GLU A 80 61.79 -30.08 0.40
N GLU A 81 62.34 -31.15 0.99
CA GLU A 81 63.71 -31.62 0.76
C GLU A 81 64.00 -32.10 -0.67
N GLU A 82 62.95 -32.42 -1.45
CA GLU A 82 63.06 -32.90 -2.83
C GLU A 82 62.93 -31.75 -3.87
N PHE A 83 62.66 -30.51 -3.42
CA PHE A 83 62.35 -29.41 -4.32
C PHE A 83 63.52 -29.04 -5.23
N THR A 84 63.24 -29.02 -6.53
CA THR A 84 64.18 -28.48 -7.51
C THR A 84 64.20 -26.94 -7.48
N PRO A 85 65.27 -26.27 -7.97
CA PRO A 85 65.29 -24.81 -8.08
C PRO A 85 64.11 -24.24 -8.88
N LEU A 86 63.60 -24.99 -9.85
CA LEU A 86 62.43 -24.61 -10.65
C LEU A 86 61.14 -24.62 -9.81
N SER A 87 60.96 -25.63 -8.95
CA SER A 87 59.82 -25.77 -8.04
C SER A 87 59.78 -24.67 -6.99
N ILE A 88 60.95 -24.23 -6.50
CA ILE A 88 61.07 -23.09 -5.58
C ILE A 88 60.60 -21.80 -6.24
N ILE A 89 61.06 -21.52 -7.47
CA ILE A 89 60.64 -20.33 -8.22
C ILE A 89 59.13 -20.38 -8.52
N PHE A 90 58.62 -21.54 -8.94
CA PHE A 90 57.20 -21.74 -9.19
C PHE A 90 56.34 -21.49 -7.93
N THR A 91 56.73 -22.09 -6.80
CA THR A 91 56.07 -21.92 -5.51
C THR A 91 56.07 -20.44 -5.10
N THR A 92 57.19 -19.74 -5.26
CA THR A 92 57.31 -18.32 -4.97
C THR A 92 56.33 -17.48 -5.81
N ILE A 93 56.20 -17.77 -7.10
CA ILE A 93 55.24 -17.09 -7.99
C ILE A 93 53.79 -17.35 -7.56
N ILE A 94 53.46 -18.60 -7.20
CA ILE A 94 52.12 -18.96 -6.70
C ILE A 94 51.81 -18.24 -5.37
N MET A 95 52.77 -18.10 -4.46
CA MET A 95 52.60 -17.36 -3.20
C MET A 95 52.28 -15.88 -3.44
N PHE A 96 53.08 -15.19 -4.27
CA PHE A 96 52.83 -13.77 -4.60
C PHE A 96 51.49 -13.59 -5.33
N SER A 97 51.18 -14.49 -6.27
CA SER A 97 49.91 -14.47 -6.99
C SER A 97 48.73 -14.71 -6.05
N GLY A 98 48.84 -15.68 -5.14
CA GLY A 98 47.84 -15.98 -4.12
C GLY A 98 47.59 -14.80 -3.19
N ALA A 99 48.66 -14.16 -2.70
CA ALA A 99 48.57 -12.94 -1.90
C ALA A 99 47.80 -11.84 -2.65
N GLY A 100 48.16 -11.58 -3.91
CA GLY A 100 47.52 -10.57 -4.75
C GLY A 100 46.04 -10.86 -5.02
N VAL A 101 45.70 -12.09 -5.40
CA VAL A 101 44.31 -12.49 -5.71
C VAL A 101 43.44 -12.46 -4.46
N ILE A 102 43.93 -12.93 -3.31
CA ILE A 102 43.19 -12.88 -2.04
C ILE A 102 42.97 -11.44 -1.60
N ALA A 103 44.01 -10.60 -1.62
CA ALA A 103 43.90 -9.18 -1.28
C ALA A 103 42.87 -8.46 -2.18
N PHE A 104 42.93 -8.70 -3.50
CA PHE A 104 41.95 -8.19 -4.46
C PHE A 104 40.53 -8.70 -4.19
N SER A 105 40.38 -9.98 -3.84
CA SER A 105 39.09 -10.58 -3.50
C SER A 105 38.47 -9.92 -2.28
N VAL A 106 39.25 -9.75 -1.21
CA VAL A 106 38.81 -9.06 0.01
C VAL A 106 38.43 -7.62 -0.27
N ALA A 107 39.25 -6.87 -1.01
CA ALA A 107 38.96 -5.49 -1.39
C ALA A 107 37.63 -5.37 -2.17
N THR A 108 37.39 -6.30 -3.10
CA THR A 108 36.14 -6.37 -3.87
C THR A 108 34.93 -6.62 -2.95
N VAL A 109 35.04 -7.59 -2.03
CA VAL A 109 33.96 -7.88 -1.06
C VAL A 109 33.67 -6.65 -0.19
N VAL A 110 34.70 -6.00 0.33
CA VAL A 110 34.56 -4.79 1.17
C VAL A 110 33.89 -3.66 0.38
N SER A 111 34.28 -3.43 -0.88
CA SER A 111 33.67 -2.42 -1.73
C SER A 111 32.16 -2.64 -1.90
N ILE A 112 31.74 -3.88 -2.19
CA ILE A 112 30.32 -4.21 -2.41
C ILE A 112 29.51 -4.07 -1.13
N ILE A 113 30.09 -4.43 0.02
CA ILE A 113 29.42 -4.27 1.32
C ILE A 113 29.28 -2.79 1.67
N ASN A 114 30.33 -1.99 1.46
CA ASN A 114 30.32 -0.55 1.75
C ASN A 114 29.34 0.22 0.86
N ASP A 115 29.15 -0.19 -0.40
CA ASP A 115 28.14 0.39 -1.29
C ASP A 115 26.71 0.19 -0.77
N GLY A 116 26.48 -0.80 0.09
CA GLY A 116 25.18 -1.08 0.73
C GLY A 116 24.04 -1.51 -0.21
N ARG A 117 24.25 -1.41 -1.53
CA ARG A 117 23.26 -1.69 -2.58
C ARG A 117 22.76 -3.13 -2.53
N LEU A 118 23.65 -4.10 -2.34
CA LEU A 118 23.27 -5.51 -2.22
C LEU A 118 22.33 -5.75 -1.03
N ILE A 119 22.67 -5.20 0.13
CA ILE A 119 21.86 -5.31 1.35
C ILE A 119 20.48 -4.68 1.14
N ARG A 120 20.44 -3.50 0.51
CA ARG A 120 19.19 -2.80 0.18
C ARG A 120 18.30 -3.63 -0.76
N LEU A 121 18.86 -4.20 -1.83
CA LEU A 121 18.12 -5.06 -2.76
C LEU A 121 17.57 -6.33 -2.09
N ILE A 122 18.35 -6.96 -1.20
CA ILE A 122 17.88 -8.13 -0.43
C ILE A 122 16.71 -7.75 0.48
N ARG A 123 16.78 -6.60 1.17
CA ARG A 123 15.68 -6.10 2.01
C ARG A 123 14.44 -5.78 1.17
N GLU A 124 14.62 -5.12 0.04
CA GLU A 124 13.54 -4.80 -0.90
C GLU A 124 12.85 -6.07 -1.41
N LYS A 125 13.62 -7.09 -1.81
CA LYS A 125 13.06 -8.39 -2.20
C LYS A 125 12.21 -9.03 -1.10
N LYS A 126 12.68 -9.01 0.14
CA LYS A 126 11.89 -9.48 1.29
C LYS A 126 10.62 -8.65 1.50
N MET A 127 10.68 -7.33 1.28
CA MET A 127 9.52 -6.44 1.40
C MET A 127 8.47 -6.75 0.33
N VAL A 128 8.89 -6.86 -0.93
CA VAL A 128 8.01 -7.22 -2.06
C VAL A 128 7.34 -8.57 -1.82
N GLN A 129 8.07 -9.58 -1.33
CA GLN A 129 7.50 -10.87 -0.97
C GLN A 129 6.41 -10.80 0.10
N LYS A 130 6.50 -9.83 1.03
CA LYS A 130 5.43 -9.59 2.01
C LYS A 130 4.23 -8.88 1.36
N ILE A 131 4.48 -7.91 0.49
CA ILE A 131 3.45 -7.14 -0.22
C ILE A 131 2.61 -8.03 -1.15
N VAL A 132 3.22 -9.01 -1.82
CA VAL A 132 2.51 -9.97 -2.70
C VAL A 132 1.43 -10.76 -1.95
N ARG A 133 1.51 -10.87 -0.61
CA ARG A 133 0.49 -11.55 0.21
C ARG A 133 -0.74 -10.67 0.48
N LEU A 134 -0.66 -9.37 0.21
CA LEU A 134 -1.75 -8.44 0.45
C LEU A 134 -2.85 -8.60 -0.60
N ARG A 135 -4.09 -8.41 -0.15
CA ARG A 135 -5.30 -8.38 -0.98
C ARG A 135 -6.19 -7.25 -0.50
N ASN A 136 -6.92 -6.62 -1.42
CA ASN A 136 -7.82 -5.51 -1.13
C ASN A 136 -7.14 -4.36 -0.36
N HIS A 137 -5.83 -4.18 -0.55
CA HIS A 137 -5.06 -3.10 0.07
C HIS A 137 -5.15 -1.81 -0.74
N TYR A 138 -4.71 -0.70 -0.13
CA TYR A 138 -4.50 0.56 -0.83
C TYR A 138 -3.03 0.78 -1.14
N VAL A 139 -2.74 1.36 -2.30
CA VAL A 139 -1.42 1.90 -2.62
C VAL A 139 -1.46 3.41 -2.36
N VAL A 140 -0.57 3.89 -1.49
CA VAL A 140 -0.45 5.31 -1.13
C VAL A 140 0.81 5.85 -1.79
N CYS A 141 0.66 6.81 -2.68
CA CYS A 141 1.74 7.37 -3.50
C CYS A 141 2.13 8.74 -2.98
N TYR A 142 3.45 8.97 -2.94
CA TYR A 142 4.11 10.19 -2.50
C TYR A 142 4.00 10.43 -1.00
N HIS A 143 5.13 10.32 -0.31
CA HIS A 143 5.24 10.51 1.12
C HIS A 143 5.26 12.01 1.46
N ASN A 144 4.33 12.45 2.30
CA ASN A 144 4.20 13.83 2.76
C ASN A 144 3.34 13.91 4.02
N GLU A 145 3.13 15.13 4.51
CA GLU A 145 2.29 15.45 5.67
C GLU A 145 0.89 14.81 5.63
N TYR A 146 0.24 14.74 4.47
CA TYR A 146 -1.08 14.14 4.31
C TYR A 146 -1.02 12.62 4.33
N THR A 147 -0.05 12.01 3.64
CA THR A 147 0.05 10.55 3.58
C THR A 147 0.58 9.95 4.87
N ILE A 148 1.32 10.70 5.69
CA ILE A 148 1.65 10.34 7.08
C ILE A 148 0.38 10.17 7.90
N GLU A 149 -0.50 11.17 7.91
CA GLU A 149 -1.76 11.11 8.68
C GLU A 149 -2.71 10.05 8.11
N LEU A 150 -2.79 9.92 6.78
CA LEU A 150 -3.58 8.87 6.14
C LEU A 150 -3.09 7.47 6.54
N ALA A 151 -1.78 7.23 6.52
CA ALA A 151 -1.19 5.96 6.92
C ALA A 151 -1.44 5.64 8.40
N ARG A 152 -1.46 6.66 9.26
CA ARG A 152 -1.85 6.51 10.68
C ARG A 152 -3.30 6.06 10.79
N GLN A 153 -4.23 6.75 10.12
CA GLN A 153 -5.65 6.39 10.13
C GLN A 153 -5.91 5.00 9.53
N PHE A 154 -5.22 4.63 8.45
CA PHE A 154 -5.33 3.29 7.87
C PHE A 154 -4.87 2.20 8.84
N ARG A 155 -3.82 2.46 9.62
CA ARG A 155 -3.36 1.54 10.67
C ARG A 155 -4.38 1.41 11.80
N GLU A 156 -4.94 2.52 12.28
CA GLU A 156 -5.98 2.52 13.31
C GLU A 156 -7.25 1.79 12.83
N ALA A 157 -7.61 1.95 11.57
CA ALA A 157 -8.74 1.27 10.93
C ALA A 157 -8.44 -0.16 10.44
N GLN A 158 -7.22 -0.68 10.65
CA GLN A 158 -6.77 -1.99 10.17
C GLN A 158 -6.94 -2.21 8.65
N ILE A 159 -6.83 -1.13 7.87
CA ILE A 159 -6.85 -1.17 6.41
C ILE A 159 -5.43 -1.50 5.94
N PRO A 160 -5.20 -2.59 5.17
CA PRO A 160 -3.89 -2.90 4.64
C PRO A 160 -3.48 -1.89 3.56
N PHE A 161 -2.23 -1.42 3.60
CA PHE A 161 -1.71 -0.45 2.63
C PHE A 161 -0.21 -0.60 2.38
N VAL A 162 0.26 -0.08 1.25
CA VAL A 162 1.66 0.05 0.88
C VAL A 162 1.94 1.50 0.52
N VAL A 163 3.03 2.08 1.03
CA VAL A 163 3.44 3.45 0.69
C VAL A 163 4.57 3.42 -0.32
N VAL A 164 4.50 4.26 -1.36
CA VAL A 164 5.55 4.38 -2.38
C VAL A 164 5.99 5.82 -2.51
N ASP A 165 7.30 6.02 -2.55
CA ASP A 165 7.89 7.33 -2.74
C ASP A 165 9.32 7.22 -3.31
N ASN A 166 9.74 8.24 -4.05
CA ASN A 166 11.03 8.28 -4.75
C ASN A 166 12.11 9.11 -4.02
N GLN A 167 11.82 9.67 -2.84
CA GLN A 167 12.79 10.45 -2.08
C GLN A 167 13.96 9.57 -1.61
N PRO A 168 15.21 10.08 -1.66
CA PRO A 168 16.40 9.31 -1.29
C PRO A 168 16.36 8.76 0.14
N ASN A 169 15.76 9.49 1.09
CA ASN A 169 15.65 9.15 2.51
C ASN A 169 14.34 8.42 2.88
N PHE A 170 13.53 8.02 1.89
CA PHE A 170 12.21 7.45 2.17
C PHE A 170 12.24 6.17 3.02
N GLU A 171 13.29 5.35 2.91
CA GLU A 171 13.43 4.15 3.74
C GLU A 171 13.51 4.49 5.25
N GLU A 172 14.17 5.60 5.59
CA GLU A 172 14.31 6.06 6.98
C GLU A 172 12.98 6.64 7.49
N GLU A 173 12.33 7.47 6.68
CA GLU A 173 11.00 8.02 7.01
C GLU A 173 9.94 6.93 7.16
N ALA A 174 9.97 5.90 6.31
CA ALA A 174 9.07 4.76 6.42
C ALA A 174 9.27 3.99 7.74
N LYS A 175 10.50 3.84 8.22
CA LYS A 175 10.80 3.24 9.54
C LYS A 175 10.33 4.13 10.67
N LYS A 176 10.62 5.43 10.60
CA LYS A 176 10.23 6.45 11.60
C LYS A 176 8.72 6.51 11.77
N HIS A 177 7.96 6.52 10.67
CA HIS A 177 6.50 6.52 10.68
C HIS A 177 5.89 5.11 10.80
N LYS A 178 6.71 4.07 10.98
CA LYS A 178 6.32 2.66 11.20
C LYS A 178 5.42 2.10 10.09
N TYR A 179 5.71 2.42 8.83
CA TYR A 179 4.97 1.86 7.71
C TYR A 179 5.19 0.34 7.63
N PRO A 180 4.12 -0.47 7.62
CA PRO A 180 4.25 -1.93 7.60
C PRO A 180 4.84 -2.42 6.28
N TYR A 181 4.50 -1.74 5.19
CA TYR A 181 4.95 -2.04 3.83
C TYR A 181 5.26 -0.74 3.08
N TYR A 182 6.43 -0.70 2.44
CA TYR A 182 6.84 0.46 1.64
C TYR A 182 7.73 0.04 0.47
N ILE A 183 7.76 0.85 -0.59
CA ILE A 183 8.63 0.68 -1.75
C ILE A 183 9.31 2.01 -2.05
N VAL A 184 10.63 1.99 -2.25
CA VAL A 184 11.37 3.16 -2.74
C VAL A 184 11.41 3.11 -4.26
N GLY A 185 10.85 4.11 -4.90
CA GLY A 185 10.76 4.19 -6.36
C GLY A 185 9.68 5.17 -6.79
N ASP A 186 9.63 5.47 -8.08
CA ASP A 186 8.66 6.43 -8.59
C ASP A 186 7.28 5.79 -8.77
N PRO A 187 6.23 6.26 -8.05
CA PRO A 187 4.92 5.64 -8.05
C PRO A 187 4.27 5.43 -9.42
N HIS A 188 4.55 6.30 -10.40
CA HIS A 188 3.95 6.21 -11.74
C HIS A 188 4.69 5.27 -12.69
N THR A 189 5.79 4.63 -12.26
CA THR A 189 6.51 3.65 -13.10
C THR A 189 5.90 2.26 -13.02
N ASP A 190 5.98 1.51 -14.11
CA ASP A 190 5.53 0.11 -14.16
C ASP A 190 6.19 -0.72 -13.05
N THR A 191 7.49 -0.50 -12.82
CA THR A 191 8.23 -1.24 -11.78
C THR A 191 7.65 -1.02 -10.37
N ALA A 192 7.22 0.21 -10.04
CA ALA A 192 6.60 0.50 -8.74
C ALA A 192 5.18 -0.05 -8.64
N ILE A 193 4.39 0.08 -9.72
CA ILE A 193 3.04 -0.50 -9.82
C ILE A 193 3.07 -2.01 -9.58
N LEU A 194 4.08 -2.69 -10.13
CA LEU A 194 4.26 -4.13 -9.94
C LEU A 194 4.78 -4.47 -8.53
N LYS A 195 5.80 -3.76 -8.02
CA LYS A 195 6.34 -3.98 -6.67
C LYS A 195 5.29 -3.77 -5.55
N THR A 196 4.33 -2.88 -5.77
CA THR A 196 3.22 -2.64 -4.83
C THR A 196 2.09 -3.66 -4.90
N HIS A 197 2.18 -4.62 -5.82
CA HIS A 197 1.15 -5.61 -6.08
C HIS A 197 -0.21 -4.94 -6.39
N LEU A 198 -0.20 -3.87 -7.21
CA LEU A 198 -1.42 -3.13 -7.57
C LEU A 198 -2.50 -4.06 -8.16
N ALA A 199 -2.09 -5.15 -8.82
CA ALA A 199 -2.99 -6.16 -9.39
C ALA A 199 -4.05 -6.72 -8.42
N SER A 200 -3.76 -6.74 -7.11
CA SER A 200 -4.66 -7.21 -6.04
C SER A 200 -5.19 -6.08 -5.13
N ALA A 201 -4.84 -4.83 -5.43
CA ALA A 201 -5.25 -3.67 -4.67
C ALA A 201 -6.74 -3.33 -4.90
N LYS A 202 -7.33 -2.71 -3.87
CA LYS A 202 -8.67 -2.13 -3.89
C LYS A 202 -8.67 -0.76 -4.57
N GLY A 203 -7.63 0.03 -4.33
CA GLY A 203 -7.52 1.38 -4.86
C GLY A 203 -6.14 1.98 -4.66
N ILE A 204 -5.96 3.17 -5.21
CA ILE A 204 -4.72 3.94 -5.15
C ILE A 204 -5.04 5.37 -4.74
N VAL A 205 -4.17 5.96 -3.95
CA VAL A 205 -4.30 7.30 -3.41
C VAL A 205 -3.01 8.06 -3.70
N SER A 206 -3.12 9.19 -4.39
CA SER A 206 -1.97 10.02 -4.74
C SER A 206 -2.08 11.40 -4.12
N PHE A 207 -1.02 11.79 -3.42
CA PHE A 207 -0.86 13.14 -2.91
C PHE A 207 0.42 13.79 -3.46
N SER A 208 0.72 13.67 -4.76
CA SER A 208 1.90 14.40 -5.29
C SER A 208 1.67 15.91 -5.19
N LYS A 209 2.74 16.63 -4.83
CA LYS A 209 2.82 18.10 -4.89
C LYS A 209 3.03 18.59 -6.33
N ILE A 210 3.34 17.69 -7.26
CA ILE A 210 3.57 17.98 -8.67
C ILE A 210 2.35 17.47 -9.46
N PRO A 211 1.56 18.35 -10.11
CA PRO A 211 0.36 17.94 -10.86
C PRO A 211 0.65 16.92 -11.97
N ALA A 212 1.81 17.04 -12.63
CA ALA A 212 2.25 16.12 -13.67
C ALA A 212 2.38 14.67 -13.18
N ASP A 213 2.84 14.46 -11.95
CA ASP A 213 2.97 13.13 -11.35
C ASP A 213 1.61 12.48 -11.13
N ASN A 214 0.62 13.25 -10.67
CA ASN A 214 -0.73 12.75 -10.48
C ASN A 214 -1.36 12.36 -11.82
N ILE A 215 -1.11 13.12 -12.88
CA ILE A 215 -1.50 12.77 -14.26
C ILE A 215 -0.83 11.47 -14.69
N ALA A 216 0.50 11.39 -14.58
CA ALA A 216 1.29 10.23 -14.98
C ALA A 216 0.84 8.96 -14.24
N LEU A 217 0.59 9.06 -12.93
CA LEU A 217 0.10 7.96 -12.12
C LEU A 217 -1.28 7.50 -12.56
N ILE A 218 -2.25 8.41 -12.75
CA ILE A 218 -3.59 8.04 -13.20
C ILE A 218 -3.52 7.34 -14.55
N VAL A 219 -2.77 7.89 -15.50
CA VAL A 219 -2.60 7.28 -16.82
C VAL A 219 -2.00 5.89 -16.71
N SER A 220 -0.92 5.72 -15.95
CA SER A 220 -0.23 4.44 -15.77
C SER A 220 -1.15 3.39 -15.11
N VAL A 221 -1.93 3.79 -14.11
CA VAL A 221 -2.93 2.93 -13.47
C VAL A 221 -4.03 2.52 -14.46
N ARG A 222 -4.54 3.46 -15.27
CA ARG A 222 -5.58 3.18 -16.28
C ARG A 222 -5.06 2.30 -17.43
N LEU A 223 -3.79 2.43 -17.80
CA LEU A 223 -3.14 1.52 -18.76
C LEU A 223 -3.00 0.11 -18.15
N PHE A 224 -2.49 0.01 -16.93
CA PHE A 224 -2.34 -1.26 -16.22
C PHE A 224 -3.68 -1.99 -16.00
N GLU A 225 -4.78 -1.27 -15.80
CA GLU A 225 -6.13 -1.83 -15.77
C GLU A 225 -6.54 -2.52 -17.07
N LYS A 226 -6.24 -1.87 -18.20
CA LYS A 226 -6.54 -2.41 -19.53
C LYS A 226 -5.73 -3.67 -19.79
N GLU A 227 -4.44 -3.68 -19.43
CA GLU A 227 -3.57 -4.85 -19.56
C GLU A 227 -4.07 -6.04 -18.72
N LEU A 228 -4.56 -5.78 -17.50
CA LEU A 228 -5.11 -6.82 -16.63
C LEU A 228 -6.53 -7.28 -17.01
N GLY A 229 -7.25 -6.53 -17.85
CA GLY A 229 -8.63 -6.83 -18.22
C GLY A 229 -9.60 -6.87 -17.03
N ARG A 230 -9.37 -6.04 -16.00
CA ARG A 230 -10.17 -6.03 -14.76
C ARG A 230 -11.00 -4.75 -14.62
N LYS A 231 -11.90 -4.77 -13.61
CA LYS A 231 -12.65 -3.57 -13.20
C LYS A 231 -11.69 -2.48 -12.71
N ALA A 232 -12.04 -1.24 -13.05
CA ALA A 232 -11.33 -0.03 -12.65
C ALA A 232 -11.07 0.01 -11.13
N TYR A 233 -9.83 0.27 -10.74
CA TYR A 233 -9.41 0.65 -9.40
C TYR A 233 -10.07 1.96 -9.00
N TYR A 234 -10.33 2.11 -7.70
CA TYR A 234 -10.73 3.37 -7.12
C TYR A 234 -9.49 4.27 -6.96
N VAL A 235 -9.39 5.29 -7.80
CA VAL A 235 -8.25 6.23 -7.85
C VAL A 235 -8.66 7.54 -7.16
N ILE A 236 -7.93 7.89 -6.11
CA ILE A 236 -8.04 9.16 -5.41
C ILE A 236 -6.78 9.98 -5.69
N ALA A 237 -6.93 11.23 -6.12
CA ALA A 237 -5.79 12.11 -6.37
C ALA A 237 -5.98 13.46 -5.65
N SER A 238 -4.87 14.14 -5.35
CA SER A 238 -4.90 15.53 -4.90
C SER A 238 -4.73 16.52 -6.05
N ALA A 239 -5.31 17.71 -5.91
CA ALA A 239 -5.07 18.84 -6.79
C ALA A 239 -5.29 20.16 -6.05
N ASP A 240 -4.51 21.17 -6.41
CA ASP A 240 -4.60 22.50 -5.78
C ASP A 240 -5.48 23.47 -6.55
N SER A 241 -5.60 23.31 -7.87
CA SER A 241 -6.42 24.15 -8.75
C SER A 241 -7.71 23.46 -9.21
N GLN A 242 -8.76 24.25 -9.47
CA GLN A 242 -10.01 23.71 -10.03
C GLN A 242 -9.81 23.13 -11.44
N GLU A 243 -8.91 23.72 -12.22
CA GLU A 243 -8.54 23.22 -13.55
C GLU A 243 -7.92 21.82 -13.47
N ASP A 244 -7.00 21.60 -12.54
CA ASP A 244 -6.38 20.28 -12.32
C ASP A 244 -7.39 19.26 -11.80
N ILE A 245 -8.32 19.67 -10.93
CA ILE A 245 -9.42 18.81 -10.49
C ILE A 245 -10.21 18.27 -11.69
N ASP A 246 -10.58 19.15 -12.61
CA ASP A 246 -11.37 18.77 -13.78
C ASP A 246 -10.56 17.93 -14.77
N ARG A 247 -9.26 18.22 -14.94
CA ARG A 247 -8.33 17.41 -15.74
C ARG A 247 -8.17 16.00 -15.17
N LEU A 248 -7.86 15.85 -13.89
CA LEU A 248 -7.64 14.55 -13.24
C LEU A 248 -8.91 13.69 -13.27
N LYS A 249 -10.10 14.29 -13.11
CA LYS A 249 -11.38 13.59 -13.30
C LYS A 249 -11.57 13.09 -14.73
N LYS A 250 -11.27 13.91 -15.75
CA LYS A 250 -11.34 13.51 -17.16
C LYS A 250 -10.37 12.39 -17.51
N LEU A 251 -9.19 12.36 -16.89
CA LEU A 251 -8.21 11.28 -17.02
C LEU A 251 -8.64 9.98 -16.32
N GLY A 252 -9.70 10.05 -15.51
CA GLY A 252 -10.34 8.91 -14.91
C GLY A 252 -10.16 8.82 -13.40
N ALA A 253 -9.63 9.81 -12.68
CA ALA A 253 -9.67 9.78 -11.21
C ALA A 253 -11.13 9.68 -10.72
N ASN A 254 -11.38 8.77 -9.77
CA ASN A 254 -12.73 8.59 -9.20
C ASN A 254 -13.09 9.70 -8.22
N SER A 255 -12.09 10.15 -7.46
CA SER A 255 -12.23 11.26 -6.52
C SER A 255 -10.99 12.15 -6.61
N VAL A 256 -11.19 13.46 -6.63
CA VAL A 256 -10.09 14.42 -6.57
C VAL A 256 -10.35 15.36 -5.41
N VAL A 257 -9.34 15.52 -4.55
CA VAL A 257 -9.44 16.25 -3.30
C VAL A 257 -8.49 17.44 -3.33
N SER A 258 -8.98 18.61 -2.94
CA SER A 258 -8.13 19.77 -2.70
C SER A 258 -8.00 19.97 -1.19
N ALA A 259 -6.82 19.70 -0.66
CA ALA A 259 -6.54 19.81 0.77
C ALA A 259 -6.65 21.27 1.24
N THR A 260 -6.14 22.21 0.44
CA THR A 260 -6.25 23.66 0.68
C THR A 260 -7.71 24.12 0.72
N LYS A 261 -8.54 23.69 -0.23
CA LYS A 261 -9.98 24.03 -0.24
C LYS A 261 -10.72 23.47 0.96
N LEU A 262 -10.48 22.20 1.30
CA LEU A 262 -11.12 21.57 2.47
C LEU A 262 -10.69 22.25 3.78
N MET A 263 -9.41 22.57 3.91
CA MET A 263 -8.89 23.26 5.09
C MET A 263 -9.47 24.67 5.20
N ALA A 264 -9.49 25.43 4.10
CA ALA A 264 -10.10 26.75 4.07
C ALA A 264 -11.59 26.69 4.45
N GLN A 265 -12.35 25.74 3.91
CA GLN A 265 -13.76 25.55 4.28
C GLN A 265 -13.93 25.24 5.76
N ARG A 266 -13.08 24.39 6.34
CA ARG A 266 -13.11 24.05 7.76
C ARG A 266 -12.77 25.26 8.63
N VAL A 267 -11.68 25.96 8.33
CA VAL A 267 -11.24 27.16 9.07
C VAL A 267 -12.24 28.29 8.94
N SER A 268 -12.79 28.54 7.76
CA SER A 268 -13.85 29.54 7.57
C SER A 268 -15.10 29.18 8.36
N ALA A 269 -15.51 27.91 8.40
CA ALA A 269 -16.63 27.48 9.23
C ALA A 269 -16.39 27.75 10.72
N MET A 270 -15.17 27.47 11.21
CA MET A 270 -14.77 27.76 12.60
C MET A 270 -14.70 29.26 12.88
N ALA A 271 -14.18 30.07 11.95
CA ALA A 271 -14.07 31.52 12.13
C ALA A 271 -15.43 32.23 12.06
N ILE A 272 -16.33 31.79 11.17
CA ILE A 272 -17.67 32.38 11.01
C ILE A 272 -18.57 31.96 12.17
N ARG A 273 -18.41 30.74 12.69
CA ARG A 273 -19.20 30.21 13.80
C ARG A 273 -18.31 29.46 14.81
N PRO A 274 -17.54 30.18 15.65
CA PRO A 274 -16.66 29.55 16.66
C PRO A 274 -17.42 28.60 17.58
N ASP A 275 -18.66 28.95 17.92
CA ASP A 275 -19.54 28.16 18.79
C ASP A 275 -19.98 26.80 18.18
N MET A 276 -19.73 26.56 16.88
CA MET A 276 -20.08 25.30 16.20
C MET A 276 -18.98 24.23 16.24
N GLU A 277 -17.78 24.57 16.71
CA GLU A 277 -16.63 23.64 16.81
C GLU A 277 -16.97 22.42 17.67
N ASN A 278 -17.60 22.66 18.83
CA ASN A 278 -17.94 21.61 19.79
C ASN A 278 -19.12 20.74 19.36
N LEU A 279 -20.08 21.25 18.59
CA LEU A 279 -21.27 20.49 18.23
C LEU A 279 -20.96 19.51 17.09
N LEU A 280 -20.30 19.96 16.00
CA LEU A 280 -19.99 19.08 14.88
C LEU A 280 -18.96 18.00 15.23
N GLU A 281 -17.95 18.27 16.07
CA GLU A 281 -17.02 17.22 16.51
C GLU A 281 -17.65 16.23 17.50
N GLN A 282 -18.52 16.71 18.38
CA GLN A 282 -19.31 15.81 19.22
C GLN A 282 -20.23 14.92 18.39
N PHE A 283 -20.85 15.42 17.32
CA PHE A 283 -21.74 14.60 16.49
C PHE A 283 -21.02 13.75 15.41
N ALA A 284 -19.89 14.19 14.88
CA ALA A 284 -19.24 13.53 13.74
C ALA A 284 -18.11 12.55 14.11
N TYR A 285 -17.44 12.72 15.26
CA TYR A 285 -16.20 11.98 15.56
C TYR A 285 -16.17 11.22 16.89
N LYS A 286 -17.09 11.47 17.83
CA LYS A 286 -17.21 10.60 19.01
C LYS A 286 -17.98 9.33 18.65
N LYS A 287 -17.35 8.18 18.79
CA LYS A 287 -17.99 6.85 18.71
C LYS A 287 -19.10 6.62 19.74
N ASP A 288 -19.26 7.52 20.71
CA ASP A 288 -20.14 7.40 21.88
C ASP A 288 -21.26 8.44 21.93
N THR A 289 -21.43 9.27 20.89
CA THR A 289 -22.57 10.19 20.84
C THR A 289 -23.80 9.41 20.46
N GLN A 290 -24.78 9.36 21.37
CA GLN A 290 -26.06 8.68 21.17
C GLN A 290 -26.97 9.36 20.13
N LEU A 291 -26.44 10.20 19.23
CA LEU A 291 -27.24 11.00 18.29
C LEU A 291 -26.74 10.76 16.87
N ASP A 292 -27.62 10.20 16.06
CA ASP A 292 -27.40 9.77 14.69
C ASP A 292 -28.31 10.57 13.74
N LEU A 293 -27.93 10.66 12.48
CA LEU A 293 -28.65 11.42 11.46
C LEU A 293 -28.91 10.53 10.24
N GLU A 294 -30.16 10.13 10.04
CA GLU A 294 -30.52 9.23 8.94
C GLU A 294 -31.71 9.75 8.13
N GLU A 295 -31.68 9.50 6.82
CA GLU A 295 -32.83 9.68 5.95
C GLU A 295 -33.69 8.40 5.88
N VAL A 296 -35.01 8.60 5.81
CA VAL A 296 -35.97 7.54 5.48
C VAL A 296 -36.93 8.01 4.40
N VAL A 297 -37.15 7.17 3.39
CA VAL A 297 -38.18 7.40 2.37
C VAL A 297 -39.52 6.97 2.96
N VAL A 298 -40.54 7.84 2.89
CA VAL A 298 -41.92 7.53 3.27
C VAL A 298 -42.63 6.85 2.10
N PRO A 299 -42.92 5.54 2.17
CA PRO A 299 -43.57 4.84 1.06
C PRO A 299 -45.01 5.32 0.86
N LYS A 300 -45.55 5.16 -0.37
CA LYS A 300 -46.94 5.55 -0.68
C LYS A 300 -47.99 4.94 0.23
N TYR A 301 -47.72 3.74 0.72
CA TYR A 301 -48.64 2.97 1.57
C TYR A 301 -48.51 3.31 3.05
N SER A 302 -47.60 4.21 3.44
CA SER A 302 -47.40 4.55 4.84
C SER A 302 -48.63 5.24 5.43
N TRP A 303 -49.01 4.88 6.65
CA TRP A 303 -50.09 5.56 7.39
C TRP A 303 -49.81 7.06 7.62
N LEU A 304 -48.55 7.48 7.52
CA LEU A 304 -48.10 8.85 7.73
C LEU A 304 -48.42 9.77 6.53
N VAL A 305 -48.69 9.20 5.35
CA VAL A 305 -48.94 9.98 4.13
C VAL A 305 -50.17 10.87 4.32
N LEU A 306 -50.03 12.14 3.94
CA LEU A 306 -51.07 13.18 4.08
C LEU A 306 -51.52 13.46 5.53
N LYS A 307 -50.76 13.01 6.53
CA LYS A 307 -50.97 13.39 7.93
C LYS A 307 -50.08 14.57 8.32
N LYS A 308 -50.51 15.32 9.33
CA LYS A 308 -49.68 16.38 9.92
C LYS A 308 -48.57 15.73 10.73
N LEU A 309 -47.39 16.31 10.69
CA LEU A 309 -46.22 15.75 11.36
C LEU A 309 -46.44 15.62 12.89
N LYS A 310 -47.21 16.52 13.50
CA LYS A 310 -47.57 16.45 14.92
C LYS A 310 -48.36 15.19 15.28
N ASP A 311 -49.20 14.70 14.36
CA ASP A 311 -50.09 13.54 14.60
C ASP A 311 -49.30 12.22 14.70
N ALA A 312 -48.02 12.27 14.36
CA ALA A 312 -47.12 11.14 14.40
C ALA A 312 -46.40 10.98 15.74
N HIS A 313 -46.37 12.03 16.57
CA HIS A 313 -45.82 12.00 17.93
C HIS A 313 -44.41 11.38 18.05
N PHE A 314 -43.58 11.43 17.00
CA PHE A 314 -42.26 10.78 17.00
C PHE A 314 -41.38 11.23 18.17
N ARG A 315 -41.45 12.52 18.53
CA ARG A 315 -40.70 13.05 19.68
C ARG A 315 -41.17 12.47 21.02
N ALA A 316 -42.45 12.16 21.17
CA ALA A 316 -43.01 11.59 22.40
C ALA A 316 -42.81 10.07 22.48
N VAL A 317 -42.86 9.37 21.35
CA VAL A 317 -42.83 7.90 21.30
C VAL A 317 -41.40 7.37 21.18
N THR A 318 -40.57 7.94 20.30
CA THR A 318 -39.24 7.42 19.96
C THR A 318 -38.12 8.42 20.26
N GLN A 319 -38.43 9.59 20.82
CA GLN A 319 -37.50 10.70 21.05
C GLN A 319 -36.77 11.18 19.78
N VAL A 320 -37.31 10.88 18.60
CA VAL A 320 -36.76 11.31 17.30
C VAL A 320 -37.39 12.62 16.86
N SER A 321 -36.55 13.53 16.36
CA SER A 321 -37.00 14.79 15.76
C SER A 321 -36.81 14.75 14.24
N ILE A 322 -37.82 15.20 13.49
CA ILE A 322 -37.69 15.41 12.06
C ILE A 322 -37.13 16.81 11.83
N VAL A 323 -35.96 16.90 11.19
CA VAL A 323 -35.24 18.16 10.94
C VAL A 323 -35.38 18.64 9.49
N GLY A 324 -35.85 17.77 8.58
CA GLY A 324 -36.08 18.14 7.20
C GLY A 324 -37.02 17.19 6.45
N ILE A 325 -37.70 17.72 5.43
CA ILE A 325 -38.50 16.93 4.49
C ILE A 325 -38.09 17.28 3.06
N THR A 326 -37.62 16.29 2.30
CA THR A 326 -37.38 16.41 0.87
C THR A 326 -38.59 15.87 0.12
N GLN A 327 -39.32 16.73 -0.57
CA GLN A 327 -40.48 16.36 -1.36
C GLN A 327 -40.06 15.62 -2.65
N LYS A 328 -41.02 14.97 -3.33
CA LYS A 328 -40.77 14.21 -4.57
C LYS A 328 -40.27 15.09 -5.72
N ASP A 329 -40.69 16.35 -5.75
CA ASP A 329 -40.25 17.37 -6.71
C ASP A 329 -38.85 17.93 -6.40
N GLY A 330 -38.21 17.46 -5.32
CA GLY A 330 -36.89 17.89 -4.87
C GLY A 330 -36.92 19.11 -3.95
N LYS A 331 -38.10 19.69 -3.64
CA LYS A 331 -38.20 20.81 -2.71
C LYS A 331 -37.84 20.38 -1.29
N TYR A 332 -36.86 21.05 -0.70
CA TYR A 332 -36.42 20.79 0.68
C TYR A 332 -37.09 21.75 1.66
N ILE A 333 -37.76 21.20 2.67
CA ILE A 333 -38.38 21.94 3.77
C ILE A 333 -37.48 21.76 5.00
N THR A 334 -36.78 22.82 5.39
CA THR A 334 -35.97 22.88 6.61
C THR A 334 -36.85 23.07 7.84
N MET A 335 -36.58 22.33 8.92
CA MET A 335 -37.27 22.44 10.21
C MET A 335 -38.81 22.48 10.07
N PRO A 336 -39.43 21.40 9.55
CA PRO A 336 -40.87 21.35 9.35
C PRO A 336 -41.61 21.58 10.68
N THR A 337 -42.64 22.43 10.67
CA THR A 337 -43.50 22.62 11.84
C THR A 337 -44.43 21.42 12.01
N GLY A 338 -45.02 21.25 13.20
CA GLY A 338 -45.99 20.17 13.45
C GLY A 338 -47.22 20.18 12.52
N GLU A 339 -47.54 21.33 11.91
CA GLU A 339 -48.63 21.47 10.93
C GLU A 339 -48.25 21.01 9.52
N THR A 340 -46.98 20.74 9.27
CA THR A 340 -46.48 20.31 7.95
C THR A 340 -47.07 18.95 7.60
N ILE A 341 -47.69 18.88 6.43
CA ILE A 341 -48.27 17.64 5.91
C ILE A 341 -47.15 16.82 5.27
N VAL A 342 -47.05 15.54 5.63
CA VAL A 342 -46.06 14.62 5.07
C VAL A 342 -46.48 14.19 3.67
N PRO A 343 -45.74 14.57 2.62
CA PRO A 343 -46.08 14.17 1.25
C PRO A 343 -45.74 12.71 1.00
N SER A 344 -46.47 12.08 0.09
CA SER A 344 -46.15 10.74 -0.40
C SER A 344 -44.79 10.71 -1.09
N GLU A 345 -44.02 9.63 -0.90
CA GLU A 345 -42.67 9.45 -1.50
C GLU A 345 -41.65 10.54 -1.11
N SER A 346 -41.90 11.25 -0.01
CA SER A 346 -40.94 12.21 0.54
C SER A 346 -39.84 11.50 1.33
N LYS A 347 -38.69 12.17 1.48
CA LYS A 347 -37.63 11.75 2.40
C LYS A 347 -37.70 12.57 3.67
N LEU A 348 -37.73 11.91 4.82
CA LEU A 348 -37.63 12.56 6.12
C LEU A 348 -36.20 12.44 6.63
N LEU A 349 -35.59 13.56 6.98
CA LEU A 349 -34.31 13.63 7.67
C LEU A 349 -34.57 13.64 9.17
N MET A 350 -34.04 12.63 9.86
CA MET A 350 -34.30 12.38 11.27
C MET A 350 -33.03 12.55 12.09
N ILE A 351 -33.18 13.10 13.30
CA ILE A 351 -32.12 13.15 14.32
C ILE A 351 -32.62 12.50 15.61
N GLY A 352 -31.82 11.64 16.21
CA GLY A 352 -32.17 10.91 17.43
C GLY A 352 -31.18 9.78 17.73
N THR A 353 -31.46 8.95 18.73
CA THR A 353 -30.63 7.77 19.01
C THR A 353 -30.75 6.73 17.88
N SER A 354 -29.70 5.95 17.62
CA SER A 354 -29.76 4.90 16.59
C SER A 354 -30.89 3.89 16.86
N GLU A 355 -31.24 3.66 18.13
CA GLU A 355 -32.42 2.89 18.53
C GLU A 355 -33.72 3.60 18.17
N GLY A 356 -33.89 4.86 18.59
CA GLY A 356 -35.10 5.65 18.29
C GLY A 356 -35.32 5.83 16.78
N ILE A 357 -34.25 6.03 16.01
CA ILE A 357 -34.32 6.13 14.54
C ILE A 357 -34.77 4.80 13.94
N ARG A 358 -34.21 3.67 14.39
CA ARG A 358 -34.60 2.34 13.91
C ARG A 358 -36.07 2.05 14.20
N GLU A 359 -36.57 2.41 15.38
CA GLU A 359 -37.99 2.29 15.71
C GLU A 359 -38.86 3.22 14.87
N THR A 360 -38.46 4.48 14.71
CA THR A 360 -39.17 5.46 13.87
C THR A 360 -39.27 4.98 12.43
N LYS A 361 -38.20 4.42 11.87
CA LYS A 361 -38.22 3.78 10.53
C LYS A 361 -39.26 2.67 10.47
N ARG A 362 -39.32 1.78 11.48
CA ARG A 362 -40.35 0.73 11.52
C ARG A 362 -41.76 1.30 11.56
N LEU A 363 -41.99 2.37 12.34
CA LEU A 363 -43.29 3.04 12.41
C LEU A 363 -43.68 3.63 11.05
N ILE A 364 -42.77 4.35 10.39
CA ILE A 364 -43.00 4.97 9.06
C ILE A 364 -43.30 3.91 7.99
N LEU A 365 -42.67 2.74 8.06
CA LEU A 365 -42.84 1.67 7.07
C LEU A 365 -44.13 0.84 7.25
N ARG A 366 -44.97 1.11 8.25
CA ARG A 366 -46.27 0.41 8.44
C ARG A 366 -47.37 1.01 7.57
N ARG A 367 -48.36 0.18 7.20
CA ARG A 367 -49.56 0.61 6.46
C ARG A 367 -50.65 1.22 7.34
N GLU A 368 -50.78 0.71 8.55
CA GLU A 368 -51.79 1.15 9.51
C GLU A 368 -51.15 1.98 10.62
N LYS A 369 -51.92 2.93 11.17
CA LYS A 369 -51.45 3.77 12.28
C LYS A 369 -51.08 2.87 13.47
N PRO A 370 -49.82 2.91 13.94
CA PRO A 370 -49.37 2.09 15.05
C PRO A 370 -50.13 2.39 16.35
N ASP A 371 -50.40 1.37 17.15
CA ASP A 371 -51.16 1.53 18.40
C ASP A 371 -50.40 2.37 19.44
N GLU A 372 -49.07 2.39 19.37
CA GLU A 372 -48.22 3.24 20.20
C GLU A 372 -48.51 4.73 19.95
N ILE A 373 -48.87 5.09 18.72
CA ILE A 373 -49.21 6.46 18.30
C ILE A 373 -50.69 6.76 18.56
N LYS A 374 -51.58 5.78 18.37
CA LYS A 374 -53.02 5.94 18.70
C LYS A 374 -53.25 6.23 20.18
N LYS A 375 -52.39 5.70 21.08
CA LYS A 375 -52.46 5.96 22.52
C LYS A 375 -52.15 7.42 22.90
N GLN A 376 -51.46 8.17 22.03
CA GLN A 376 -51.13 9.58 22.23
C GLN A 376 -52.21 10.53 21.68
N ASP A 377 -53.17 10.02 20.90
CA ASP A 377 -54.31 10.81 20.40
C ASP A 377 -55.50 10.82 21.38
N LYS A 378 -55.46 10.00 22.43
CA LYS A 378 -56.42 10.00 23.55
C LYS A 378 -55.91 10.90 24.66
#